data_AF-A0A5C5XVU3-F1
#
_entry.id   AF-A0A5C5XVU3-F1
#
_cell.length_a   1.000
_cell.length_b   1.000
_cell.length_c   1.000
_cell.angle_alpha   90.00
_cell.angle_beta   90.00
_cell.angle_gamma   90.00
#
_symmetry.space_group_name_H-M   'P 1'
#
loop_
_entity.id
_entity.type
_entity.pdbx_description
1 polymer ?
#
loop_
_entity_poly.entity_id
_entity_poly.type
_entity_poly.pdbx_seq_one_letter_code
_entity_poly.pdbx_strand_id
1 'polypeptide(L)'
;MNPAVKEICEKLLAIRELCLTETTDLRTQLAEAEKELEQVDAALTAIGEKPSSSKKKRASGKSRLPCATKDEVLDTIHEVLRENGEVPEDDLKSLAGEKLRKRGKSLSMFGRLFGNCLDDPSLEPVNGNRYALAGQGASDAKTSARKVGF
;
A
#
# COMPACT_ATOMS: atom_id res chain seq x y z
N MET A 1 25.71 12.81 54.18
CA MET A 1 24.95 13.19 52.96
C MET A 1 24.95 14.71 52.91
N ASN A 2 25.35 15.32 51.80
CA ASN A 2 25.50 16.79 51.70
C ASN A 2 24.10 17.45 51.77
N PRO A 3 23.87 18.44 52.65
CA PRO A 3 22.56 19.09 52.80
C PRO A 3 22.01 19.66 51.49
N ALA A 4 22.88 20.18 50.62
CA ALA A 4 22.49 20.69 49.31
C ALA A 4 21.96 19.58 48.38
N VAL A 5 22.52 18.37 48.48
CA VAL A 5 22.06 17.20 47.69
C VAL A 5 20.69 16.73 48.19
N LYS A 6 20.45 16.78 49.50
CA LYS A 6 19.14 16.44 50.08
C LYS A 6 18.05 17.41 49.61
N GLU A 7 18.34 18.70 49.62
CA GLU A 7 17.40 19.73 49.15
C GLU A 7 17.09 19.61 47.65
N ILE A 8 18.08 19.26 46.82
CA ILE A 8 17.86 19.01 45.38
C ILE A 8 16.99 17.77 45.18
N CYS A 9 17.23 16.69 45.93
CA CYS A 9 16.41 15.48 45.84
C CYS A 9 14.95 15.75 46.22
N GLU A 10 14.69 16.53 47.28
CA GLU A 10 13.33 16.89 47.70
C GLU A 10 12.61 17.73 46.64
N LYS A 11 13.30 18.71 46.03
CA LYS A 11 12.74 19.51 44.92
C LYS A 11 12.40 18.66 43.69
N LEU A 12 13.28 17.73 43.31
CA LEU A 12 13.04 16.85 42.17
C LEU A 12 11.89 15.87 42.42
N LEU A 13 11.73 15.39 43.65
CA LEU A 13 10.59 14.55 44.03
C LEU A 13 9.27 15.31 43.96
N ALA A 14 9.24 16.56 44.47
CA ALA A 14 8.05 17.41 44.39
C ALA A 14 7.65 17.71 42.93
N ILE A 15 8.62 17.99 42.05
CA ILE A 15 8.36 18.20 40.61
C ILE A 15 7.81 16.92 39.98
N ARG A 16 8.38 15.76 40.32
CA ARG A 16 7.91 14.46 39.79
C ARG A 16 6.48 14.17 40.21
N GLU A 17 6.13 14.43 41.47
CA GLU A 17 4.76 14.25 41.96
C GLU A 17 3.78 15.19 41.26
N LEU A 18 4.14 16.46 41.08
CA LEU A 18 3.32 17.43 40.37
C LEU A 18 3.07 17.03 38.90
N CYS A 19 4.11 16.57 38.19
CA CYS A 19 3.94 16.06 36.83
C CYS A 19 3.05 14.81 36.80
N LEU A 20 3.13 13.92 37.80
CA LEU A 20 2.28 12.73 37.87
C LEU A 20 0.81 13.12 38.07
N THR A 21 0.51 14.05 38.98
CA THR A 21 -0.86 14.53 39.21
C THR A 21 -1.45 15.21 37.98
N GLU A 22 -0.68 16.06 37.29
CA GLU A 22 -1.13 16.68 36.04
C GLU A 22 -1.43 15.64 34.96
N THR A 23 -0.61 14.60 34.84
CA THR A 23 -0.88 13.52 33.86
C THR A 23 -2.10 12.68 34.21
N THR A 24 -2.41 12.49 35.49
CA THR A 24 -3.64 11.80 35.89
C THR A 24 -4.86 12.65 35.60
N ASP A 25 -4.80 13.96 35.87
CA ASP A 25 -5.90 14.89 35.61
C ASP A 25 -6.17 15.05 34.12
N LEU A 26 -5.12 15.10 33.29
CA LEU A 26 -5.28 15.12 31.83
C LEU A 26 -5.89 13.81 31.31
N ARG A 27 -5.55 12.67 31.91
CA ARG A 27 -6.14 11.38 31.54
C ARG A 27 -7.60 11.26 31.94
N THR A 28 -7.99 11.79 33.09
CA THR A 28 -9.40 11.82 33.51
C THR A 28 -10.21 12.75 32.63
N GLN A 29 -9.71 13.96 32.34
CA GLN A 29 -10.36 14.90 31.42
C GLN A 29 -10.53 14.30 30.01
N LEU A 30 -9.52 13.58 29.51
CA LEU A 30 -9.62 12.88 28.22
C LEU A 30 -10.72 11.81 28.25
N ALA A 31 -10.77 10.98 29.30
CA ALA A 31 -11.79 9.95 29.44
C ALA A 31 -13.21 10.53 29.56
N GLU A 32 -13.37 11.66 30.24
CA GLU A 32 -14.63 12.39 30.33
C GLU A 32 -15.07 12.93 28.96
N ALA A 33 -14.16 13.58 28.23
CA ALA A 33 -14.43 14.09 26.89
C ALA A 33 -14.77 12.97 25.88
N GLU A 34 -14.09 11.81 25.96
CA GLU A 34 -14.43 10.65 25.12
C GLU A 34 -15.84 10.13 25.42
N LYS A 35 -16.24 10.09 26.69
CA LYS A 35 -17.59 9.67 27.10
C LYS A 35 -18.66 10.66 26.63
N GLU A 36 -18.40 11.96 26.71
CA GLU A 36 -19.30 12.99 26.16
C GLU A 36 -19.44 12.84 24.64
N LEU A 37 -18.34 12.59 23.93
CA LEU A 37 -18.35 12.36 22.48
C LEU A 37 -19.18 11.12 22.12
N GLU A 38 -19.05 10.02 22.87
CA GLU A 38 -19.89 8.83 22.69
C GLU A 38 -21.38 9.11 22.91
N GLN A 39 -21.73 9.94 23.90
CA GLN A 39 -23.12 10.34 24.14
C GLN A 39 -23.68 11.21 23.01
N VAL A 40 -22.88 12.14 22.49
CA VAL A 40 -23.25 12.98 21.35
C VAL A 40 -23.41 12.12 20.09
N ASP A 41 -22.51 11.19 19.81
CA ASP A 41 -22.62 10.26 18.68
C ASP A 41 -23.87 9.39 18.78
N ALA A 42 -24.21 8.92 19.98
CA ALA A 42 -25.42 8.15 20.22
C ALA A 42 -26.69 9.01 20.01
N ALA A 43 -26.69 10.26 20.47
CA ALA A 43 -27.79 11.20 20.26
C ALA A 43 -27.98 11.55 18.79
N LEU A 44 -26.90 11.82 18.05
CA LEU A 44 -26.93 12.07 16.60
C LEU A 44 -27.47 10.85 15.84
N THR A 45 -27.01 9.65 16.19
CA THR A 45 -27.52 8.40 15.61
C THR A 45 -29.02 8.22 15.86
N ALA A 46 -29.52 8.59 17.04
CA ALA A 46 -30.95 8.52 17.37
C ALA A 46 -31.81 9.52 16.59
N ILE A 47 -31.25 10.67 16.19
CA ILE A 47 -31.91 11.71 15.39
C ILE A 47 -31.89 11.36 13.88
N GLY A 48 -31.18 10.30 13.49
CA GLY A 48 -31.04 9.87 12.09
C GLY A 48 -30.00 10.66 11.31
N GLU A 49 -29.33 11.62 11.95
CA GLU A 49 -28.09 12.19 11.45
C GLU A 49 -26.98 11.16 11.65
N LYS A 50 -26.56 10.53 10.56
CA LYS A 50 -25.41 9.62 10.60
C LYS A 50 -24.22 10.40 11.17
N PRO A 51 -23.64 10.00 12.32
CA PRO A 51 -22.37 10.58 12.76
C PRO A 51 -21.40 10.39 11.60
N SER A 52 -20.73 11.47 11.19
CA SER A 52 -19.85 11.45 10.03
C SER A 52 -18.83 10.32 10.20
N SER A 53 -19.05 9.20 9.52
CA SER A 53 -18.27 7.96 9.66
C SER A 53 -16.86 8.10 9.06
N SER A 54 -16.40 9.32 8.83
CA SER A 54 -15.08 9.68 8.41
C SER A 54 -14.14 9.80 9.62
N LYS A 55 -13.80 8.66 10.24
CA LYS A 55 -12.51 8.34 10.91
C LYS A 55 -12.66 7.32 12.05
N LYS A 56 -13.14 6.11 11.75
CA LYS A 56 -12.68 4.90 12.46
C LYS A 56 -11.74 4.10 11.58
N LYS A 57 -10.66 4.73 11.10
CA LYS A 57 -9.47 3.99 10.66
C LYS A 57 -8.68 3.62 11.91
N ARG A 58 -9.07 2.50 12.53
CA ARG A 58 -8.23 1.80 13.48
C ARG A 58 -6.88 1.54 12.80
N ALA A 59 -5.84 2.21 13.31
CA ALA A 59 -4.47 1.96 12.94
C ALA A 59 -4.07 0.57 13.47
N SER A 60 -4.37 -0.48 12.71
CA SER A 60 -3.59 -1.71 12.81
C SER A 60 -2.28 -1.44 12.06
N GLY A 61 -1.16 -1.49 12.76
CA GLY A 61 0.20 -1.26 12.23
C GLY A 61 0.63 -2.31 11.19
N LYS A 62 -0.05 -2.38 10.05
CA LYS A 62 0.55 -2.89 8.81
C LYS A 62 1.40 -1.75 8.29
N SER A 63 2.73 -1.91 8.39
CA SER A 63 3.67 -1.08 7.63
C SER A 63 3.14 -0.99 6.20
N ARG A 64 2.80 0.22 5.76
CA ARG A 64 2.32 0.42 4.40
C ARG A 64 3.47 0.02 3.49
N LEU A 65 3.31 -1.08 2.76
CA LEU A 65 4.28 -1.48 1.75
C LEU A 65 4.49 -0.31 0.79
N PRO A 66 5.73 -0.03 0.37
CA PRO A 66 6.00 1.03 -0.59
C PRO A 66 5.19 0.79 -1.86
N CYS A 67 4.59 1.86 -2.39
CA CYS A 67 3.88 1.79 -3.66
C CYS A 67 4.88 1.55 -4.79
N ALA A 68 4.49 0.72 -5.76
CA ALA A 68 5.28 0.56 -6.98
C ALA A 68 5.29 1.87 -7.79
N THR A 69 6.42 2.21 -8.40
CA THR A 69 6.51 3.31 -9.38
C THR A 69 6.13 2.82 -10.78
N LYS A 70 5.94 3.74 -11.73
CA LYS A 70 5.67 3.38 -13.13
C LYS A 70 6.81 2.53 -13.72
N ASP A 71 8.05 2.93 -13.47
CA ASP A 71 9.24 2.24 -13.98
C ASP A 71 9.35 0.82 -13.40
N GLU A 72 9.10 0.64 -12.10
CA GLU A 72 9.11 -0.69 -11.47
C GLU A 72 8.03 -1.62 -12.03
N VAL A 73 6.86 -1.07 -12.39
CA VAL A 73 5.79 -1.83 -13.04
C VAL A 73 6.21 -2.22 -14.45
N LEU A 74 6.78 -1.28 -15.23
CA LEU A 74 7.25 -1.54 -16.59
C LEU A 74 8.37 -2.58 -16.62
N ASP A 75 9.38 -2.47 -15.75
CA ASP A 75 10.46 -3.45 -15.61
C ASP A 75 9.91 -4.85 -15.31
N THR A 76 8.90 -4.93 -14.44
CA THR A 76 8.25 -6.20 -14.10
C THR A 76 7.48 -6.77 -15.29
N ILE A 77 6.80 -5.92 -16.08
CA ILE A 77 6.12 -6.33 -17.32
C ILE A 77 7.15 -6.87 -18.33
N HIS A 78 8.26 -6.16 -18.54
CA HIS A 78 9.33 -6.60 -19.43
C HIS A 78 9.93 -7.93 -19.01
N GLU A 79 10.11 -8.15 -17.72
CA GLU A 79 10.60 -9.42 -17.19
C GLU A 79 9.59 -10.57 -17.43
N VAL A 80 8.30 -10.32 -17.23
CA VAL A 80 7.25 -11.33 -17.51
C VAL A 80 7.21 -11.68 -19.00
N LEU A 81 7.29 -10.68 -19.88
CA LEU A 81 7.30 -10.90 -21.33
C LEU A 81 8.58 -11.56 -21.82
N ARG A 82 9.74 -11.27 -21.21
CA ARG A 82 11.00 -11.94 -21.54
C ARG A 82 10.97 -13.42 -21.17
N GLU A 83 10.32 -13.78 -20.07
CA GLU A 83 10.22 -15.17 -19.59
C GLU A 83 9.16 -15.98 -20.34
N ASN A 84 8.03 -15.38 -20.70
CA ASN A 84 6.85 -16.08 -21.22
C ASN A 84 6.57 -15.80 -22.71
N GLY A 85 7.28 -14.85 -23.32
CA GLY A 85 7.02 -14.38 -24.67
C GLY A 85 5.72 -13.58 -24.75
N GLU A 86 4.81 -14.01 -25.62
CA GLU A 86 3.54 -13.31 -25.87
C GLU A 86 2.46 -13.70 -24.87
N VAL A 87 2.07 -12.76 -24.02
CA VAL A 87 1.13 -13.01 -22.92
C VAL A 87 -0.16 -12.19 -23.12
N PRO A 88 -1.36 -12.78 -22.92
CA PRO A 88 -2.62 -12.03 -22.87
C PRO A 88 -2.59 -10.92 -21.81
N GLU A 89 -3.30 -9.81 -22.03
CA GLU A 89 -3.31 -8.68 -21.08
C GLU A 89 -3.69 -9.10 -19.64
N ASP A 90 -4.74 -9.93 -19.51
CA ASP A 90 -5.24 -10.39 -18.21
C ASP A 90 -4.21 -11.24 -17.44
N ASP A 91 -3.50 -12.10 -18.17
CA ASP A 91 -2.45 -12.94 -17.61
C ASP A 91 -1.21 -12.11 -17.27
N LEU A 92 -0.86 -11.15 -18.14
CA LEU A 92 0.27 -10.24 -17.93
C LEU A 92 0.07 -9.39 -16.68
N LYS A 93 -1.16 -8.88 -16.48
CA LYS A 93 -1.56 -8.13 -15.29
C LYS A 93 -1.47 -8.98 -14.03
N SER A 94 -1.93 -10.23 -14.10
CA SER A 94 -1.91 -11.15 -12.97
C SER A 94 -0.47 -11.53 -12.57
N LEU A 95 0.37 -11.87 -13.55
CA LEU A 95 1.77 -12.25 -13.36
C LEU A 95 2.62 -11.09 -12.85
N ALA A 96 2.48 -9.90 -13.45
CA ALA A 96 3.20 -8.70 -13.01
C ALA A 96 2.77 -8.28 -11.59
N GLY A 97 1.49 -8.37 -11.27
CA GLY A 97 0.97 -8.13 -9.93
C GLY A 97 1.52 -9.11 -8.90
N GLU A 98 1.61 -10.40 -9.24
CA GLU A 98 2.19 -11.41 -8.35
C GLU A 98 3.69 -11.17 -8.10
N LYS A 99 4.47 -10.85 -9.14
CA LYS A 99 5.90 -10.52 -9.01
C LYS A 99 6.11 -9.28 -8.13
N LEU A 100 5.34 -8.21 -8.33
CA LEU A 100 5.42 -7.02 -7.48
C LEU A 100 5.06 -7.32 -6.02
N ARG A 101 4.09 -8.20 -5.78
CA ARG A 101 3.74 -8.65 -4.43
C ARG A 101 4.87 -9.44 -3.79
N LYS A 102 5.53 -10.34 -4.54
CA LYS A 102 6.72 -11.08 -4.08
C LYS A 102 7.89 -10.13 -3.74
N ARG A 103 8.00 -9.00 -4.43
CA ARG A 103 8.95 -7.91 -4.16
C ARG A 103 8.55 -7.01 -2.98
N GLY A 104 7.45 -7.31 -2.29
CA GLY A 104 6.98 -6.52 -1.14
C GLY A 104 6.40 -5.16 -1.53
N LYS A 105 5.91 -4.99 -2.76
CA LYS A 105 5.28 -3.73 -3.22
C LYS A 105 3.78 -3.75 -2.99
N SER A 106 3.22 -2.56 -2.79
CA SER A 106 1.77 -2.37 -2.68
C SER A 106 1.11 -2.36 -4.06
N LEU A 107 0.04 -3.15 -4.23
CA LEU A 107 -0.74 -3.20 -5.47
C LEU A 107 -1.85 -2.14 -5.55
N SER A 108 -1.93 -1.23 -4.57
CA SER A 108 -3.01 -0.23 -4.44
C SER A 108 -3.20 0.62 -5.71
N MET A 109 -2.11 0.94 -6.41
CA MET A 109 -2.10 1.75 -7.64
C MET A 109 -1.72 0.93 -8.88
N PHE A 110 -1.50 -0.38 -8.73
CA PHE A 110 -0.94 -1.23 -9.79
C PHE A 110 -1.84 -1.23 -11.03
N GLY A 111 -3.16 -1.40 -10.89
CA GLY A 111 -4.06 -1.44 -12.06
C GLY A 111 -4.02 -0.17 -12.91
N ARG A 112 -3.85 1.00 -12.29
CA ARG A 112 -3.73 2.29 -13.00
C ARG A 112 -2.35 2.43 -13.66
N LEU A 113 -1.29 2.07 -12.93
CA LEU A 113 0.07 2.11 -13.47
C LEU A 113 0.26 1.13 -14.62
N PHE A 114 -0.31 -0.07 -14.51
CA PHE A 114 -0.32 -1.09 -15.55
C PHE A 114 -0.94 -0.54 -16.84
N GLY A 115 -2.15 0.04 -16.77
CA GLY A 115 -2.77 0.67 -17.94
C GLY A 115 -1.91 1.77 -18.56
N ASN A 116 -1.27 2.61 -17.75
CA ASN A 116 -0.35 3.65 -18.23
C ASN A 116 0.96 3.10 -18.82
N CYS A 117 1.30 1.84 -18.56
CA CYS A 117 2.47 1.15 -19.12
C CYS A 117 2.15 0.44 -20.43
N LEU A 118 0.87 0.12 -20.72
CA LEU A 118 0.48 -0.52 -21.98
C LEU A 118 0.69 0.39 -23.21
N ASP A 119 0.64 1.71 -23.00
CA ASP A 119 0.93 2.71 -24.04
C ASP A 119 2.44 2.95 -24.25
N ASP A 120 3.30 2.22 -23.55
CA ASP A 120 4.75 2.38 -23.66
C ASP A 120 5.27 1.83 -25.00
N PRO A 121 6.12 2.57 -25.74
CA PRO A 121 6.61 2.15 -27.06
C PRO A 121 7.45 0.87 -27.04
N SER A 122 7.85 0.38 -25.87
CA SER A 122 8.54 -0.90 -25.71
C SER A 122 7.62 -2.12 -25.75
N LEU A 123 6.30 -1.93 -25.68
CA LEU A 123 5.30 -2.99 -25.72
C LEU A 123 4.53 -2.95 -27.03
N GLU A 124 4.45 -4.09 -27.73
CA GLU A 124 3.70 -4.22 -28.97
C GLU A 124 2.48 -5.14 -28.76
N PRO A 125 1.26 -4.68 -29.12
CA PRO A 125 0.09 -5.54 -29.10
C PRO A 125 0.16 -6.56 -30.25
N VAL A 126 0.24 -7.84 -29.90
CA VAL A 126 0.18 -8.97 -30.84
C VAL A 126 -1.22 -9.55 -30.81
N ASN A 127 -1.87 -9.64 -31.97
CA ASN A 127 -3.22 -10.21 -32.11
C ASN A 127 -4.28 -9.58 -31.18
N GLY A 128 -4.21 -8.26 -30.99
CA GLY A 128 -5.27 -7.43 -30.40
C GLY A 128 -5.50 -7.54 -28.88
N ASN A 129 -5.07 -8.62 -28.23
CA ASN A 129 -5.26 -8.83 -26.79
C ASN A 129 -4.05 -9.49 -26.09
N ARG A 130 -2.91 -9.61 -26.79
CA ARG A 130 -1.66 -10.11 -26.23
C ARG A 130 -0.60 -9.03 -26.40
N TYR A 131 0.37 -9.02 -25.51
CA TYR A 131 1.50 -8.09 -25.56
C TYR A 131 2.80 -8.86 -25.70
N ALA A 132 3.74 -8.29 -26.44
CA ALA A 132 5.12 -8.75 -26.58
C ALA A 132 6.08 -7.56 -26.43
N LEU A 133 7.36 -7.84 -26.20
CA LEU A 133 8.39 -6.80 -26.28
C LEU A 133 8.62 -6.39 -27.74
N ALA A 134 8.75 -5.10 -27.98
CA ALA A 134 9.04 -4.55 -29.30
C ALA A 134 10.30 -5.20 -29.89
N GLY A 135 10.17 -5.81 -31.08
CA GLY A 135 11.24 -6.54 -31.75
C GLY A 135 11.35 -8.04 -31.41
N GLN A 136 10.55 -8.58 -30.48
CA GLN A 136 10.43 -10.03 -30.23
C GLN A 136 9.26 -10.69 -30.98
N GLY A 137 8.30 -9.92 -31.49
CA GLY A 137 7.07 -10.42 -32.15
C GLY A 137 7.23 -10.99 -33.57
N ALA A 138 8.42 -11.47 -33.97
CA ALA A 138 8.68 -11.93 -35.34
C ALA A 138 9.44 -13.27 -35.43
N SER A 139 9.30 -14.14 -34.44
CA SER A 139 9.98 -15.44 -34.47
C SER A 139 9.13 -16.57 -33.90
N ASP A 140 8.03 -16.94 -34.58
CA ASP A 140 7.55 -18.34 -34.61
C ASP A 140 6.42 -18.60 -35.63
N ALA A 141 6.59 -18.14 -36.87
CA ALA A 141 5.70 -18.50 -37.97
C ALA A 141 6.45 -18.74 -39.29
N LYS A 142 7.38 -19.70 -39.31
CA LYS A 142 7.83 -20.41 -40.53
C LYS A 142 8.80 -21.52 -40.13
N THR A 143 8.34 -22.78 -40.16
CA THR A 143 8.91 -23.89 -40.95
C THR A 143 8.18 -25.19 -40.58
N SER A 144 6.95 -25.38 -41.08
CA SER A 144 6.34 -26.70 -41.18
C SER A 144 5.82 -26.88 -42.60
N ALA A 145 6.63 -27.54 -43.44
CA ALA A 145 6.23 -28.29 -44.62
C ALA A 145 7.49 -28.90 -45.29
N ARG A 146 8.05 -29.99 -44.73
CA ARG A 146 8.87 -30.89 -45.55
C ARG A 146 7.92 -31.70 -46.42
N LYS A 147 7.75 -31.23 -47.65
CA LYS A 147 7.14 -31.97 -48.76
C LYS A 147 8.14 -33.07 -49.15
N VAL A 148 7.96 -34.29 -48.67
CA VAL A 148 8.58 -35.48 -49.26
C VAL A 148 7.71 -35.88 -50.45
N GLY A 149 8.25 -35.67 -51.65
CA GLY A 149 7.65 -36.10 -52.91
C GLY A 149 7.79 -37.60 -53.11
N PHE A 150 6.81 -38.13 -53.84
CA PHE A 150 6.68 -39.49 -54.35
C PHE A 150 7.92 -39.99 -55.11
#